data_AF-A0A367Q911-F1
#
_entry.id   AF-A0A367Q911-F1
#
_cell.length_a   1.000
_cell.length_b   1.000
_cell.length_c   1.000
_cell.angle_alpha   90.00
_cell.angle_beta   90.00
_cell.angle_gamma   90.00
#
_symmetry.space_group_name_H-M   'P 1'
#
loop_
_entity.id
_entity.type
_entity.pdbx_description
1 polymer ?
#
loop_
_entity_poly.entity_id
_entity_poly.type
_entity_poly.pdbx_seq_one_letter_code
_entity_poly.pdbx_strand_id
1 'polypeptide(L)' 'MYLHYSLKEGLLIIDNGKKCGYINETGSEITKLQFDDCQPSSDGLIGVKSGSKWGYIRNPLKLLK' A
#
# COMPACT_ATOMS: atom_id res chain seq x y z
N MET A 1 14.77 3.73 -7.08
CA MET A 1 14.05 5.01 -7.21
C MET A 1 12.73 4.83 -6.48
N TYR A 2 12.60 5.37 -5.27
CA TYR A 2 11.36 5.24 -4.50
C TYR A 2 10.40 6.34 -4.99
N LEU A 3 9.42 5.97 -5.81
CA LEU A 3 8.35 6.89 -6.20
C LEU A 3 7.35 6.97 -5.05
N HIS A 4 7.34 8.09 -4.32
CA HIS A 4 6.37 8.35 -3.27
C HIS A 4 5.09 8.92 -3.91
N TYR A 5 4.09 8.08 -4.11
CA TYR A 5 2.73 8.56 -4.38
C TYR A 5 2.02 8.78 -3.05
N SER A 6 1.60 10.02 -2.80
CA SER A 6 0.67 10.33 -1.71
C SER A 6 -0.68 9.73 -2.05
N LEU A 7 -1.14 8.75 -1.28
CA LEU A 7 -2.47 8.19 -1.41
C LEU A 7 -3.42 8.84 -0.40
N LYS A 8 -4.69 8.96 -0.80
CA LYS A 8 -5.77 9.33 0.14
C LYS A 8 -5.74 8.39 1.35
N GLU A 9 -5.97 8.93 2.55
CA GLU A 9 -6.03 8.21 3.84
C GLU A 9 -4.69 7.94 4.56
N GLY A 10 -3.66 8.76 4.34
CA GLY A 10 -2.43 8.73 5.15
C GLY A 10 -1.51 7.53 4.90
N LEU A 11 -1.60 6.97 3.69
CA LEU A 11 -0.75 5.88 3.21
C LEU A 11 0.11 6.36 2.05
N LEU A 12 1.33 5.84 1.99
CA LEU A 12 2.25 6.03 0.88
C LEU A 12 2.58 4.67 0.30
N ILE A 13 2.53 4.55 -1.03
CA ILE A 13 3.10 3.39 -1.73
C ILE A 13 4.60 3.58 -1.81
N ILE A 14 5.31 2.50 -1.47
CA ILE A 14 6.72 2.35 -1.77
C ILE A 14 6.90 1.23 -2.79
N ASP A 15 7.80 1.43 -3.73
CA ASP A 15 8.17 0.46 -4.75
C ASP A 15 9.69 0.47 -4.95
N ASN A 16 10.27 -0.71 -5.17
CA ASN A 16 11.70 -0.88 -5.43
C ASN A 16 12.00 -1.30 -6.89
N GLY A 17 11.01 -1.21 -7.78
CA GLY A 17 11.08 -1.63 -9.19
C GLY A 17 10.75 -3.11 -9.44
N LYS A 18 10.57 -3.90 -8.39
CA LYS A 18 10.16 -5.31 -8.48
C LYS A 18 8.98 -5.64 -7.59
N LYS A 19 8.94 -5.02 -6.42
CA LYS A 19 7.94 -5.24 -5.39
C LYS A 19 7.53 -3.91 -4.80
N CYS A 20 6.26 -3.85 -4.42
CA CYS A 20 5.64 -2.73 -3.78
C CYS A 20 5.10 -3.09 -2.38
N GLY A 21 4.87 -2.06 -1.59
CA GLY A 21 4.37 -2.13 -0.22
C GLY A 21 3.82 -0.78 0.22
N TYR A 22 3.47 -0.69 1.50
CA TYR A 22 2.82 0.49 2.06
C TYR A 22 3.53 0.94 3.32
N ILE A 23 3.67 2.25 3.45
CA ILE A 23 4.12 2.91 4.68
C ILE A 23 3.08 3.96 5.08
N ASN A 24 3.06 4.33 6.35
CA ASN A 24 2.26 5.47 6.80
C ASN A 24 2.99 6.79 6.52
N GLU A 25 2.32 7.91 6.79
CA GLU A 25 2.91 9.26 6.65
C GLU A 25 4.13 9.51 7.55
N THR A 26 4.30 8.74 8.64
CA THR A 26 5.47 8.84 9.52
C THR A 26 6.67 8.02 9.02
N GLY A 27 6.53 7.34 7.87
CA GLY A 27 7.57 6.47 7.31
C GLY A 27 7.65 5.08 7.97
N SER A 28 6.70 4.74 8.83
CA SER A 28 6.59 3.40 9.43
C SER A 28 6.02 2.42 8.42
N GLU A 29 6.65 1.26 8.32
CA GLU A 29 6.23 0.18 7.43
C GLU A 29 4.89 -0.42 7.90
N ILE A 30 3.87 -0.30 7.05
CA ILE A 30 2.57 -0.96 7.24
C ILE A 30 2.61 -2.34 6.58
N THR A 31 3.27 -2.46 5.44
CA THR A 31 3.49 -3.74 4.77
C THR A 31 4.81 -3.77 4.04
N LYS A 32 5.53 -4.89 4.19
CA LYS A 32 6.77 -5.19 3.46
C LYS A 32 6.57 -5.11 1.95
N LEU A 33 7.67 -4.83 1.24
CA LEU A 33 7.78 -4.90 -0.22
C LEU A 33 7.66 -6.35 -0.72
N GLN A 34 6.43 -6.86 -0.81
CA GLN A 34 6.16 -8.27 -1.17
C GLN A 34 5.18 -8.45 -2.33
N PHE A 35 4.43 -7.40 -2.67
CA PHE A 35 3.44 -7.45 -3.74
C PHE A 35 4.07 -7.04 -5.07
N ASP A 36 3.56 -7.60 -6.16
CA ASP A 36 4.04 -7.26 -7.51
C ASP A 36 3.42 -5.95 -8.02
N ASP A 37 2.25 -5.58 -7.50
CA ASP A 37 1.58 -4.31 -7.81
C ASP A 37 0.70 -3.86 -6.63
N CYS A 38 0.59 -2.56 -6.46
CA CYS A 38 -0.02 -1.89 -5.31
C CYS A 38 -0.86 -0.73 -5.82
N GLN A 39 -2.15 -0.75 -5.49
CA GLN A 39 -3.09 0.29 -5.88
C GLN A 39 -3.30 1.30 -4.76
N PRO A 40 -3.73 2.53 -5.10
CA PRO A 40 -4.22 3.51 -4.14
C PRO A 40 -5.23 2.93 -3.15
N SER A 41 -5.14 3.34 -1.89
CA SER A 41 -6.20 3.12 -0.92
C SER A 41 -7.48 3.82 -1.38
N SER A 42 -8.59 3.10 -1.32
CA SER A 42 -9.93 3.62 -1.51
C SER A 42 -10.85 3.00 -0.48
N ASP A 43 -11.54 3.85 0.26
CA ASP A 43 -12.47 3.48 1.33
C ASP A 43 -11.90 2.51 2.38
N GLY A 44 -10.65 2.71 2.82
CA GLY A 44 -10.00 1.82 3.79
C GLY A 44 -9.61 0.46 3.24
N LEU A 45 -9.68 0.27 1.93
CA LEU A 45 -9.22 -0.93 1.24
C LEU A 45 -8.10 -0.59 0.28
N ILE A 46 -7.16 -1.52 0.19
CA ILE A 46 -5.93 -1.39 -0.57
C ILE A 46 -5.86 -2.56 -1.53
N GLY A 47 -5.87 -2.31 -2.83
CA GLY A 47 -5.71 -3.37 -3.83
C GLY A 47 -4.24 -3.78 -3.96
N VAL A 48 -3.94 -5.06 -3.82
CA VAL A 48 -2.59 -5.60 -3.99
C VAL A 48 -2.59 -6.78 -4.95
N LYS A 49 -1.49 -6.95 -5.68
CA LYS A 49 -1.28 -8.06 -6.59
C LYS A 49 -0.14 -8.94 -6.11
N SER A 50 -0.35 -10.25 -6.14
CA SER A 50 0.70 -11.24 -5.93
C SER A 50 0.61 -12.32 -7.00
N GLY A 51 1.64 -12.39 -7.85
CA GLY A 51 1.66 -13.17 -9.07
C GLY A 51 0.52 -12.77 -10.00
N SER A 52 -0.34 -13.74 -10.32
CA SER A 52 -1.51 -13.55 -11.18
C SER A 52 -2.80 -13.23 -10.41
N LYS A 53 -2.75 -13.13 -9.07
CA LYS A 53 -3.93 -12.90 -8.23
C LYS A 53 -3.95 -11.47 -7.69
N TRP A 54 -5.15 -10.93 -7.62
CA TRP A 54 -5.46 -9.69 -6.91
C TRP A 54 -6.14 -10.00 -5.59
N GLY A 55 -5.83 -9.21 -4.57
CA GLY A 55 -6.46 -9.24 -3.27
C GLY A 55 -6.62 -7.84 -2.71
N TYR A 56 -7.35 -7.74 -1.61
CA TYR A 56 -7.54 -6.49 -0.88
C TYR A 56 -7.00 -6.63 0.53
N ILE A 57 -6.28 -5.61 0.98
CA ILE A 57 -5.84 -5.47 2.36
C ILE A 57 -6.61 -4.31 2.97
N ARG A 58 -7.04 -4.46 4.22
CA ARG A 58 -7.65 -3.37 4.96
C ARG A 58 -6.57 -2.40 5.43
N ASN A 59 -6.77 -1.12 5.19
CA ASN A 59 -5.95 -0.05 5.75
C ASN A 59 -6.08 -0.06 7.29
N PRO A 60 -5.01 -0.38 8.05
CA PRO A 60 -5.08 -0.39 9.51
C PRO A 60 -5.17 1.02 10.10
N LEU A 61 -4.84 2.07 9.33
CA LEU A 61 -4.95 3.46 9.77
C LEU A 61 -6.39 3.97 9.72
N LYS A 62 -7.27 3.31 8.96
CA LYS A 62 -8.70 3.60 8.98
C LYS A 62 -9.36 2.78 10.09
N LEU A 63 -9.28 3.30 11.32
CA LEU A 63 -10.16 2.86 12.40
C LEU A 63 -11.61 3.08 11.94
N LEU A 64 -12.40 2.01 11.90
CA LEU A 64 -13.86 2.13 11.79
C LEU A 64 -14.32 2.98 12.98
N LYS A 65 -14.78 4.21 12.72
CA LYS A 65 -15.63 4.93 13.66
C LYS A 65 -17.00 4.28 13.73
#